data_AF-A0A381XP06-F1
#
_entry.id   AF-A0A381XP06-F1
#
_cell.length_a   1.000
_cell.length_b   1.000
_cell.length_c   1.000
_cell.angle_alpha   90.00
_cell.angle_beta   90.00
_cell.angle_gamma   90.00
#
_symmetry.space_group_name_H-M   'P 1'
#
loop_
_entity.id
_entity.type
_entity.pdbx_description
1 polymer ?
#
loop_
_entity_poly.entity_id
_entity_poly.type
_entity_poly.pdbx_seq_one_letter_code
_entity_poly.pdbx_strand_id
1 'polypeptide(L)'
;MKNFYIFLLVVFGGITAFWLLSRPQPILVTLISAERGSVTATVVNTRAGTVDACRRAELSPALGGQISRLPVSDGDYVEEGQLLLELWNADLK
;
A
#
# COMPACT_ATOMS: atom_id res chain seq x y z
N MET A 1 -75.24 -36.48 12.81
CA MET A 1 -73.89 -37.07 12.71
C MET A 1 -73.12 -36.54 11.49
N LYS A 2 -73.56 -36.79 10.24
CA LYS A 2 -72.84 -36.36 9.02
C LYS A 2 -72.62 -34.83 8.92
N ASN A 3 -73.62 -34.04 9.30
CA ASN A 3 -73.53 -32.58 9.26
C ASN A 3 -72.52 -32.01 10.29
N PHE A 4 -72.27 -32.74 11.38
CA PHE A 4 -71.30 -32.34 12.41
C PHE A 4 -69.86 -32.50 11.92
N TYR A 5 -69.55 -33.59 11.19
CA TYR A 5 -68.24 -33.79 10.57
C TYR A 5 -67.97 -32.79 9.45
N ILE A 6 -68.97 -32.43 8.65
CA ILE A 6 -68.85 -31.38 7.63
C ILE A 6 -68.55 -30.04 8.28
N PHE A 7 -69.25 -29.70 9.36
CA PHE A 7 -68.99 -28.48 10.12
C PHE A 7 -67.57 -28.45 10.69
N LEU A 8 -67.10 -29.53 11.29
CA LEU A 8 -65.75 -29.63 11.86
C LEU A 8 -64.67 -29.47 10.77
N LEU A 9 -64.87 -30.07 9.60
CA LEU A 9 -63.94 -29.95 8.47
C LEU A 9 -63.88 -28.51 7.96
N VAL A 10 -65.02 -27.82 7.86
CA VAL A 10 -65.07 -26.39 7.46
C VAL A 10 -64.36 -25.51 8.48
N VAL A 11 -64.57 -25.74 9.78
CA VAL A 11 -63.89 -24.99 10.84
C VAL A 11 -62.38 -25.23 10.80
N PHE A 12 -61.94 -26.47 10.65
CA PHE A 12 -60.52 -26.81 10.55
C PHE A 12 -59.88 -26.20 9.30
N GLY A 13 -60.57 -26.25 8.15
CA GLY A 13 -60.18 -25.56 6.93
C GLY A 13 -60.06 -24.04 7.10
N GLY A 14 -61.01 -23.43 7.83
CA GLY A 14 -60.97 -22.01 8.14
C GLY A 14 -59.78 -21.62 9.02
N ILE A 15 -59.48 -22.40 10.06
CA ILE A 15 -58.36 -22.16 10.97
C ILE A 15 -57.02 -22.29 10.24
N THR A 16 -56.86 -23.33 9.43
CA THR A 16 -55.63 -23.57 8.66
C THR A 16 -55.40 -22.49 7.60
N ALA A 17 -56.45 -22.06 6.90
CA ALA A 17 -56.37 -20.95 5.96
C ALA A 17 -55.99 -19.65 6.67
N PHE A 18 -56.68 -19.31 7.76
CA PHE A 18 -56.38 -18.09 8.53
C PHE A 18 -54.94 -18.05 9.04
N TRP A 19 -54.43 -19.19 9.52
CA TRP A 19 -53.06 -19.29 10.01
C TRP A 19 -52.02 -19.15 8.90
N LEU A 20 -52.29 -19.63 7.69
CA LEU A 20 -51.39 -19.49 6.54
C LEU A 20 -51.37 -18.06 5.98
N LEU A 21 -52.52 -17.39 5.93
CA LEU A 21 -52.63 -16.00 5.46
C LEU A 21 -52.12 -14.97 6.47
N SER A 22 -52.21 -15.26 7.77
CA SER A 22 -51.76 -14.34 8.83
C SER A 22 -50.25 -14.41 9.09
N ARG A 23 -49.50 -15.22 8.32
CA ARG A 23 -48.05 -15.31 8.49
C ARG A 23 -47.38 -13.99 8.08
N PRO A 24 -46.50 -13.43 8.91
CA PRO A 24 -45.75 -12.24 8.54
C PRO A 24 -44.84 -12.54 7.35
N GLN A 25 -44.74 -11.58 6.42
CA GLN A 25 -43.86 -11.72 5.28
C GLN A 25 -42.39 -11.69 5.74
N PRO A 26 -41.54 -12.61 5.27
CA PRO A 26 -40.14 -12.61 5.63
C PRO A 26 -39.44 -11.37 5.05
N ILE A 27 -38.50 -10.81 5.81
CA ILE A 27 -37.69 -9.67 5.40
C ILE A 27 -36.63 -10.16 4.42
N LEU A 28 -36.58 -9.56 3.23
CA LEU A 28 -35.55 -9.85 2.24
C LEU A 28 -34.20 -9.28 2.70
N VAL A 29 -33.15 -10.11 2.69
CA VAL A 29 -31.79 -9.72 3.06
C VAL A 29 -30.80 -10.12 1.96
N THR A 30 -29.74 -9.35 1.82
CA THR A 30 -28.62 -9.66 0.93
C THR A 30 -27.51 -10.32 1.73
N LEU A 31 -27.07 -11.48 1.27
CA LEU A 31 -25.95 -12.21 1.86
C LEU A 31 -24.69 -11.98 1.02
N ILE A 32 -23.56 -11.75 1.70
CA ILE A 32 -22.23 -11.70 1.08
C ILE A 32 -21.30 -12.69 1.80
N SER A 33 -20.39 -13.32 1.06
CA SER A 33 -19.33 -14.14 1.65
C SER A 33 -18.18 -13.25 2.08
N ALA A 34 -17.75 -13.38 3.34
CA ALA A 34 -16.58 -12.67 3.85
C ALA A 34 -15.35 -13.57 3.79
N GLU A 35 -14.26 -13.05 3.23
CA GLU A 35 -12.97 -13.73 3.15
C GLU A 35 -11.93 -13.02 4.02
N ARG A 36 -10.92 -13.77 4.46
CA ARG A 36 -9.78 -13.21 5.21
C ARG A 36 -8.74 -12.71 4.21
N GLY A 37 -8.28 -11.48 4.42
CA GLY A 37 -7.18 -10.88 3.65
C GLY A 37 -6.35 -9.96 4.54
N SER A 38 -5.13 -9.65 4.10
CA SER A 38 -4.30 -8.67 4.79
C SER A 38 -4.86 -7.26 4.59
N VAL A 39 -5.10 -6.56 5.70
CA VAL A 39 -5.46 -5.15 5.69
C VAL A 39 -4.22 -4.36 6.12
N THR A 40 -3.67 -3.58 5.18
CA THR A 40 -2.49 -2.76 5.43
C THR A 40 -2.88 -1.29 5.40
N ALA A 41 -2.46 -0.54 6.41
CA ALA A 41 -2.55 0.91 6.43
C ALA A 41 -1.13 1.49 6.35
N THR A 42 -0.89 2.35 5.37
CA THR A 42 0.41 3.02 5.20
C THR A 42 0.30 4.45 5.70
N VAL A 43 1.07 4.80 6.73
CA VAL A 43 1.23 6.19 7.17
C VAL A 43 2.42 6.78 6.42
N VAL A 44 2.14 7.64 5.44
CA VAL A 44 3.19 8.33 4.70
C VAL A 44 3.50 9.64 5.42
N ASN A 45 4.74 9.78 5.88
CA ASN A 45 5.28 11.06 6.29
C ASN A 45 5.42 11.95 5.05
N THR A 46 4.77 13.13 5.02
CA THR A 46 4.88 14.11 3.91
C THR A 46 6.28 14.72 3.76
N ARG A 47 7.17 14.48 4.72
CA ARG A 47 8.60 14.79 4.63
C ARG A 47 9.32 13.59 4.01
N ALA A 48 9.48 13.64 2.70
CA ALA A 48 10.46 12.80 2.01
C ALA A 48 11.85 13.10 2.60
N GLY A 49 12.58 12.06 2.98
CA GLY A 49 13.99 12.15 3.34
C GLY A 49 14.87 11.97 2.10
N THR A 50 16.09 12.51 2.15
CA THR A 50 17.12 12.27 1.13
C THR A 50 17.88 10.98 1.47
N VAL A 51 18.25 10.19 0.44
CA VAL A 51 19.16 9.07 0.60
C VAL A 51 20.58 9.57 0.38
N ASP A 52 21.40 9.50 1.43
CA ASP A 52 22.82 9.86 1.40
C ASP A 52 23.71 8.63 1.60
N ALA A 53 24.93 8.68 1.05
CA ALA A 53 25.92 7.64 1.25
C ALA A 53 26.43 7.63 2.70
N CYS A 54 26.51 6.45 3.33
CA CYS A 54 27.07 6.29 4.68
C CYS A 54 28.54 6.74 4.77
N ARG A 55 29.28 6.62 3.67
CA ARG A 55 30.66 7.10 3.53
C ARG A 55 30.72 8.04 2.33
N ARG A 56 31.01 9.31 2.60
CA ARG A 56 31.28 10.33 1.59
C ARG A 56 32.44 11.20 2.06
N ALA A 57 33.25 11.65 1.12
CA ALA A 57 34.29 12.64 1.37
C ALA A 57 34.09 13.78 0.37
N GLU A 58 34.10 15.01 0.88
CA GLU A 58 34.15 16.20 0.04
C GLU A 58 35.62 16.58 -0.14
N LEU A 59 36.11 16.43 -1.36
CA LEU A 59 37.51 16.68 -1.68
C LEU A 59 37.72 18.17 -1.92
N SER A 60 38.62 18.76 -1.14
CA SER A 60 39.09 20.14 -1.35
C SER A 60 40.59 20.11 -1.60
N PRO A 61 41.09 20.70 -2.70
CA PRO A 61 42.53 20.84 -2.93
C PRO A 61 43.20 21.59 -1.77
N ALA A 62 44.41 21.18 -1.39
CA ALA A 62 45.16 21.83 -0.31
C ALA A 62 45.64 23.25 -0.65
N LEU A 63 45.67 23.59 -1.95
CA LEU A 63 46.14 24.85 -2.49
C LEU A 63 45.13 25.34 -3.55
N GLY A 64 45.03 26.65 -3.70
CA GLY A 64 44.32 27.24 -4.84
C GLY A 64 45.20 27.23 -6.09
N GLY A 65 44.57 27.15 -7.27
CA GLY A 65 45.27 27.17 -8.55
C GLY A 65 44.33 27.01 -9.73
N GLN A 66 44.87 27.10 -10.95
CA GLN A 66 44.11 26.81 -12.16
C GLN A 66 44.04 25.29 -12.39
N ILE A 67 42.87 24.76 -12.72
CA ILE A 67 42.72 23.35 -13.10
C ILE A 67 43.43 23.14 -14.44
N SER A 68 44.44 22.27 -14.45
CA SER A 68 45.16 21.83 -15.65
C SER A 68 44.45 20.64 -16.29
N ARG A 69 44.03 19.66 -15.47
CA ARG A 69 43.38 18.43 -15.94
C ARG A 69 42.46 17.85 -14.87
N LEU A 70 41.41 17.17 -15.31
CA LEU A 70 40.46 16.43 -14.48
C LEU A 70 40.24 15.04 -15.11
N PRO A 71 41.07 14.03 -14.76
CA PRO A 71 41.12 12.75 -15.46
C PRO A 71 40.03 11.75 -15.05
N VAL A 72 39.02 12.18 -14.28
CA VAL A 72 37.89 11.36 -13.82
C VAL A 72 36.57 12.03 -14.19
N SER A 73 35.52 11.23 -14.34
CA SER A 73 34.16 11.69 -14.66
C SER A 73 33.18 11.30 -13.56
N ASP A 74 32.01 11.95 -13.57
CA ASP A 74 30.94 11.63 -12.63
C ASP A 74 30.51 10.16 -12.79
N GLY A 75 30.54 9.42 -11.68
CA GLY A 75 30.17 8.00 -11.63
C GLY A 75 31.34 7.02 -11.74
N ASP A 76 32.57 7.50 -11.95
CA ASP A 76 33.74 6.65 -11.99
C ASP A 76 34.06 6.02 -10.61
N TYR A 77 34.50 4.77 -10.63
CA TYR A 77 35.12 4.13 -9.47
C TYR A 77 36.59 4.52 -9.41
N VAL A 78 37.05 4.91 -8.23
CA VAL A 78 38.42 5.38 -8.00
C VAL A 78 39.09 4.61 -6.87
N GLU A 79 40.41 4.50 -6.94
CA GLU A 79 41.23 3.83 -5.93
C GLU A 79 42.00 4.85 -5.05
N GLU A 80 42.50 4.39 -3.91
CA GLU A 80 43.31 5.22 -3.02
C GLU A 80 44.59 5.68 -3.72
N GLY A 81 44.88 6.99 -3.65
CA GLY A 81 46.05 7.60 -4.28
C GLY A 81 45.91 7.90 -5.78
N GLN A 82 44.77 7.58 -6.40
CA GLN A 82 44.51 7.94 -7.79
C GLN A 82 44.46 9.47 -7.97
N LEU A 83 45.07 9.97 -9.06
CA LEU A 83 45.00 11.39 -9.42
C LEU A 83 43.57 11.73 -9.86
N LEU A 84 42.89 12.60 -9.10
CA LEU A 84 41.52 13.04 -9.38
C LEU A 84 41.45 14.44 -10.00
N LEU A 85 42.41 15.31 -9.66
CA LEU A 85 42.48 16.68 -10.14
C LEU A 85 43.93 17.14 -10.17
N GLU A 86 44.32 17.77 -11.27
CA GLU A 86 45.65 18.35 -11.45
C GLU A 86 45.52 19.88 -11.53
N LEU A 87 46.25 20.58 -10.67
CA LEU A 87 46.42 22.03 -10.75
C LEU A 87 47.64 22.37 -11.61
N TRP A 88 47.62 23.52 -12.27
CA TRP A 88 48.74 24.05 -13.02
C TRP A 88 49.98 24.18 -12.13
N ASN A 89 51.09 23.60 -12.57
CA ASN A 89 52.34 23.49 -11.81
C ASN A 89 53.61 23.75 -12.65
N ALA A 90 53.48 24.21 -13.90
CA ALA A 90 54.62 24.37 -14.81
C ALA A 90 55.64 25.43 -14.37
N ASP A 91 55.24 26.29 -13.44
CA ASP A 91 56.01 27.36 -12.80
C ASP A 91 56.74 26.91 -11.52
N LEU A 92 56.42 25.74 -10.98
CA LEU A 92 57.10 25.15 -9.82
C LEU A 92 58.39 24.45 -10.26
N LYS A 93 59.49 25.21 -10.37
CA LYS A 93 60.86 24.68 -10.57
C LYS A 93 61.65 24.66 -9.27
#